data_AF-A0A2K3PII3-F1
#
_entry.id   AF-A0A2K3PII3-F1
#
_cell.length_a   1.000
_cell.length_b   1.000
_cell.length_c   1.000
_cell.angle_alpha   90.00
_cell.angle_beta   90.00
_cell.angle_gamma   90.00
#
_symmetry.space_group_name_H-M   'P 1'
#
loop_
_entity.id
_entity.type
_entity.pdbx_description
1 polymer ?
#
loop_
_entity_poly.entity_id
_entity_poly.type
_entity_poly.pdbx_seq_one_letter_code
_entity_poly.pdbx_strand_id
1 'polypeptide(L)'
;RAVVEVKELGFNPKSTVFIVALRAKVNNKSLWGRKIDVFKKWGWSEENVVSAFVKHPWCMLSSVEKIEAVMKFFVNEMGWDSLVLAKYPVLFLHSLEKRVIPRAFVLQFLESKGLIKDAKLVTPYKLSESLFVKRYVTCYKDEASQLLKLYEDKKDVSNNVLKEGLRP
;
A
#
# COMPACT_ATOMS: atom_id res chain seq x y z
N ARG A 1 -28.43 2.13 8.77
CA ARG A 1 -28.02 2.43 7.37
C ARG A 1 -26.72 1.72 6.97
N ALA A 2 -25.56 1.99 7.58
CA ALA A 2 -24.28 1.37 7.18
C ALA A 2 -24.24 -0.17 7.22
N VAL A 3 -24.92 -0.81 8.20
CA VAL A 3 -25.04 -2.28 8.27
C VAL A 3 -25.73 -2.87 7.03
N VAL A 4 -26.76 -2.19 6.51
CA VAL A 4 -27.50 -2.64 5.32
C VAL A 4 -26.63 -2.48 4.08
N GLU A 5 -26.02 -1.29 3.89
CA GLU A 5 -25.10 -1.02 2.77
C GLU A 5 -23.96 -2.03 2.70
N VAL A 6 -23.33 -2.38 3.83
CA VAL A 6 -22.24 -3.36 3.88
C VAL A 6 -22.73 -4.78 3.54
N LYS A 7 -23.97 -5.15 3.91
CA LYS A 7 -24.56 -6.43 3.49
C LYS A 7 -24.86 -6.46 1.99
N GLU A 8 -25.39 -5.38 1.43
CA GLU A 8 -25.68 -5.25 0.00
C GLU A 8 -24.42 -5.32 -0.87
N LEU A 9 -23.28 -4.84 -0.35
CA LEU A 9 -21.97 -5.00 -0.97
C LEU A 9 -21.42 -6.44 -0.90
N GLY A 10 -22.17 -7.40 -0.32
CA GLY A 10 -21.84 -8.81 -0.31
C GLY A 10 -20.93 -9.27 0.83
N PHE A 11 -20.66 -8.44 1.84
CA PHE A 11 -19.86 -8.86 2.99
C PHE A 11 -20.62 -9.83 3.89
N ASN A 12 -19.98 -10.96 4.24
CA ASN A 12 -20.55 -11.93 5.19
C ASN A 12 -20.59 -11.35 6.62
N PRO A 13 -21.78 -11.17 7.24
CA PRO A 13 -21.93 -10.59 8.59
C PRO A 13 -21.18 -11.32 9.71
N LYS A 14 -20.83 -12.59 9.50
CA LYS A 14 -20.08 -13.40 10.49
C LYS A 14 -18.55 -13.25 10.38
N SER A 15 -18.06 -12.49 9.40
CA SER A 15 -16.62 -12.34 9.15
C SER A 15 -16.04 -11.11 9.85
N THR A 16 -14.76 -11.18 10.24
CA THR A 16 -14.02 -10.00 10.71
C THR A 16 -13.95 -8.90 9.65
N VAL A 17 -13.92 -9.28 8.37
CA VAL A 17 -13.90 -8.34 7.24
C VAL A 17 -15.18 -7.48 7.21
N PHE A 18 -16.33 -8.03 7.57
CA PHE A 18 -17.58 -7.26 7.71
C PHE A 18 -17.46 -6.18 8.79
N ILE A 19 -16.89 -6.51 9.95
CA ILE A 19 -16.67 -5.55 11.03
C ILE A 19 -15.78 -4.39 10.54
N VAL A 20 -14.74 -4.72 9.77
CA VAL A 20 -13.81 -3.73 9.22
C VAL A 20 -14.51 -2.85 8.18
N ALA A 21 -15.30 -3.43 7.29
CA ALA A 21 -16.07 -2.69 6.29
C ALA A 21 -17.09 -1.75 6.96
N LEU A 22 -17.77 -2.22 8.01
CA LEU A 22 -18.69 -1.42 8.80
C LEU A 22 -17.96 -0.26 9.49
N ARG A 23 -16.81 -0.52 10.12
CA ARG A 23 -15.96 0.53 10.73
C ARG A 23 -15.54 1.56 9.68
N ALA A 24 -15.15 1.14 8.48
CA ALA A 24 -14.76 2.05 7.42
C ALA A 24 -15.92 2.97 7.03
N LYS A 25 -17.13 2.42 6.83
CA LYS A 25 -18.34 3.17 6.48
C LYS A 25 -18.80 4.12 7.58
N VAL A 26 -18.72 3.70 8.85
CA VAL A 26 -19.17 4.51 9.99
C VAL A 26 -18.15 5.61 10.30
N ASN A 27 -16.88 5.26 10.48
CA ASN A 27 -15.86 6.20 10.96
C ASN A 27 -15.47 7.23 9.90
N ASN A 28 -15.59 6.89 8.61
CA ASN A 28 -15.22 7.78 7.52
C ASN A 28 -16.44 8.33 6.77
N LYS A 29 -17.63 8.34 7.39
CA LYS A 29 -18.87 8.76 6.71
C LYS A 29 -18.74 10.14 6.06
N SER A 30 -18.18 11.13 6.76
CA SER A 30 -17.98 12.49 6.23
C SER A 30 -16.84 12.61 5.21
N LEU A 31 -15.88 11.68 5.24
CA LEU A 31 -14.72 11.67 4.34
C LEU A 31 -14.89 10.72 3.16
N TRP A 32 -15.97 9.95 3.10
CA TRP A 32 -16.16 8.87 2.12
C TRP A 32 -16.09 9.40 0.69
N GLY A 33 -16.81 10.47 0.39
CA GLY A 33 -16.77 11.15 -0.91
C GLY A 33 -15.35 11.64 -1.25
N ARG A 34 -14.72 12.38 -0.33
CA ARG A 34 -13.35 12.89 -0.52
C ARG A 34 -12.33 11.78 -0.78
N LYS A 35 -12.46 10.62 -0.13
CA LYS A 35 -11.60 9.45 -0.41
C LYS A 35 -11.85 8.87 -1.80
N ILE A 36 -13.11 8.76 -2.22
CA ILE A 36 -13.47 8.35 -3.59
C ILE A 36 -12.86 9.32 -4.61
N ASP A 37 -12.98 10.63 -4.37
CA ASP A 37 -12.47 11.66 -5.28
C ASP A 37 -10.95 11.59 -5.45
N VAL A 38 -10.23 11.24 -4.38
CA VAL A 38 -8.79 10.96 -4.49
C VAL A 38 -8.55 9.80 -5.46
N PHE A 39 -9.22 8.66 -5.32
CA PHE A 39 -9.04 7.56 -6.26
C PHE A 39 -9.42 7.95 -7.70
N LYS A 40 -10.51 8.72 -7.88
CA LYS A 40 -10.96 9.21 -9.19
C LYS A 40 -9.92 10.12 -9.86
N LYS A 41 -9.22 10.97 -9.10
CA LYS A 41 -8.09 11.79 -9.60
C LYS A 41 -7.01 10.93 -10.25
N TRP A 42 -6.83 9.69 -9.81
CA TRP A 42 -5.86 8.75 -10.36
C TRP A 42 -6.45 7.81 -11.42
N GLY A 43 -7.61 8.15 -11.98
CA GLY A 43 -8.24 7.43 -13.08
C GLY A 43 -9.08 6.21 -12.67
N TRP A 44 -9.37 6.03 -11.38
CA TRP A 44 -10.28 4.96 -10.96
C TRP A 44 -11.74 5.35 -11.23
N SER A 45 -12.53 4.42 -11.76
CA SER A 45 -14.00 4.52 -11.71
C SER A 45 -14.53 4.29 -10.30
N GLU A 46 -15.80 4.60 -10.06
CA GLU A 46 -16.42 4.29 -8.77
C GLU A 46 -16.50 2.78 -8.53
N GLU A 47 -16.71 2.01 -9.60
CA GLU A 47 -16.70 0.55 -9.61
C GLU A 47 -15.33 0.01 -9.20
N ASN A 48 -14.23 0.64 -9.65
CA ASN A 48 -12.88 0.29 -9.20
C ASN A 48 -12.72 0.49 -7.69
N VAL A 49 -13.21 1.62 -7.14
CA VAL A 49 -13.14 1.89 -5.70
C VAL A 49 -13.96 0.88 -4.90
N VAL A 50 -15.20 0.60 -5.34
CA VAL A 50 -16.08 -0.38 -4.68
C VAL A 50 -15.45 -1.78 -4.73
N SER A 51 -14.94 -2.21 -5.88
CA SER A 51 -14.23 -3.49 -6.02
C SER A 51 -13.02 -3.58 -5.08
N ALA A 52 -12.22 -2.51 -4.98
CA ALA A 52 -11.08 -2.48 -4.07
C ALA A 52 -11.52 -2.53 -2.60
N PHE A 53 -12.58 -1.81 -2.24
CA PHE A 53 -13.16 -1.81 -0.89
C PHE A 53 -13.70 -3.19 -0.50
N VAL A 54 -14.43 -3.87 -1.39
CA VAL A 54 -14.95 -5.23 -1.16
C VAL A 54 -13.81 -6.23 -0.96
N LYS A 55 -12.74 -6.13 -1.74
CA LYS A 55 -11.56 -7.00 -1.61
C LYS A 55 -10.80 -6.76 -0.31
N HIS A 56 -10.64 -5.50 0.11
CA HIS A 56 -9.87 -5.16 1.29
C HIS A 56 -10.33 -3.84 1.93
N PRO A 57 -11.32 -3.87 2.83
CA PRO A 57 -11.95 -2.65 3.34
C PRO A 57 -11.02 -1.73 4.13
N TRP A 58 -9.87 -2.24 4.59
CA TRP A 58 -8.83 -1.44 5.23
C TRP A 58 -8.28 -0.31 4.35
N CYS A 59 -8.36 -0.39 3.03
CA CYS A 59 -7.92 0.72 2.17
C CYS A 59 -8.72 2.02 2.43
N MET A 60 -9.98 1.89 2.86
CA MET A 60 -10.84 3.03 3.22
C MET A 60 -10.71 3.45 4.69
N LEU A 61 -9.91 2.72 5.49
CA LEU A 61 -9.50 3.15 6.83
C LEU A 61 -8.26 4.05 6.82
N SER A 62 -7.43 3.99 5.78
CA SER A 62 -6.29 4.88 5.59
C SER A 62 -6.76 6.33 5.42
N SER A 63 -6.00 7.31 5.93
CA SER A 63 -6.34 8.74 5.76
C SER A 63 -6.31 9.15 4.28
N VAL A 64 -6.93 10.28 3.96
CA VAL A 64 -6.93 10.82 2.58
C VAL A 64 -5.49 11.09 2.12
N GLU A 65 -4.70 11.64 3.03
CA GLU A 65 -3.29 12.00 2.85
C GLU A 65 -2.45 10.74 2.60
N LYS A 66 -2.73 9.65 3.34
CA LYS A 66 -2.07 8.36 3.14
C LYS A 66 -2.38 7.76 1.77
N ILE A 67 -3.65 7.79 1.36
CA ILE A 67 -4.08 7.27 0.05
C ILE A 67 -3.34 8.04 -1.06
N GLU A 68 -3.39 9.37 -1.03
CA GLU A 68 -2.71 10.23 -2.00
C GLU A 68 -1.19 9.97 -2.04
N ALA A 69 -0.54 9.84 -0.89
CA ALA A 69 0.90 9.58 -0.82
C ALA A 69 1.28 8.21 -1.43
N VAL A 70 0.50 7.16 -1.15
CA VAL A 70 0.72 5.83 -1.74
C VAL A 70 0.52 5.87 -3.26
N MET A 71 -0.50 6.58 -3.74
CA MET A 71 -0.75 6.73 -5.18
C MET A 71 0.38 7.48 -5.87
N LYS A 72 0.82 8.62 -5.32
CA LYS A 72 1.97 9.38 -5.85
C LYS A 72 3.22 8.51 -5.94
N PHE A 73 3.54 7.79 -4.88
CA PHE A 73 4.72 6.95 -4.85
C PHE A 73 4.68 5.87 -5.94
N PHE A 74 3.62 5.04 -5.97
CA PHE A 74 3.58 3.94 -6.94
C PHE A 74 3.40 4.41 -8.38
N VAL A 75 2.53 5.40 -8.62
CA VAL A 75 2.21 5.82 -9.99
C VAL A 75 3.30 6.74 -10.55
N ASN A 76 3.66 7.79 -9.82
CA ASN A 76 4.59 8.80 -10.34
C ASN A 76 6.05 8.38 -10.17
N GLU A 77 6.45 7.87 -9.00
CA GLU A 77 7.86 7.54 -8.75
C GLU A 77 8.23 6.15 -9.26
N MET A 78 7.34 5.16 -9.10
CA MET A 78 7.60 3.78 -9.50
C MET A 78 7.05 3.43 -10.89
N GLY A 79 6.27 4.31 -11.52
CA GLY A 79 5.71 4.10 -12.86
C GLY A 79 4.69 2.96 -12.95
N TRP A 80 3.98 2.63 -11.87
CA TRP A 80 2.91 1.64 -11.89
C TRP A 80 1.65 2.22 -12.52
N ASP A 81 0.88 1.37 -13.21
CA ASP A 81 -0.50 1.68 -13.54
C ASP A 81 -1.33 1.74 -12.24
N SER A 82 -2.08 2.83 -12.05
CA SER A 82 -2.90 3.04 -10.86
C SER A 82 -3.92 1.92 -10.63
N LEU A 83 -4.40 1.25 -11.70
CA LEU A 83 -5.36 0.14 -11.62
C LEU A 83 -4.74 -1.14 -11.05
N VAL A 84 -3.41 -1.25 -11.02
CA VAL A 84 -2.76 -2.34 -10.26
C VAL A 84 -3.07 -2.20 -8.77
N LEU A 85 -3.10 -0.98 -8.23
CA LEU A 85 -3.43 -0.75 -6.82
C LEU A 85 -4.89 -1.10 -6.49
N ALA A 86 -5.81 -0.98 -7.46
CA ALA A 86 -7.20 -1.42 -7.31
C ALA A 86 -7.32 -2.96 -7.21
N LYS A 87 -6.39 -3.69 -7.85
CA LYS A 87 -6.28 -5.14 -7.71
C LYS A 87 -5.68 -5.56 -6.37
N TYR A 88 -4.86 -4.69 -5.76
CA TYR A 88 -4.13 -4.97 -4.52
C TYR A 88 -4.26 -3.87 -3.44
N PRO A 89 -5.49 -3.61 -2.96
CA PRO A 89 -5.77 -2.54 -1.98
C PRO A 89 -5.06 -2.70 -0.62
N VAL A 90 -4.48 -3.86 -0.33
CA VAL A 90 -3.62 -4.06 0.84
C VAL A 90 -2.41 -3.12 0.89
N LEU A 91 -1.95 -2.62 -0.26
CA LEU A 91 -0.82 -1.68 -0.33
C LEU A 91 -1.09 -0.38 0.44
N PHE A 92 -2.36 0.05 0.56
CA PHE A 92 -2.73 1.24 1.32
C PHE A 92 -2.68 1.06 2.84
N LEU A 93 -2.62 -0.19 3.33
CA LEU A 93 -2.57 -0.51 4.75
C LEU A 93 -1.15 -0.47 5.32
N HIS A 94 -0.14 -0.70 4.48
CA HIS A 94 1.25 -0.74 4.94
C HIS A 94 1.83 0.66 5.18
N SER A 95 2.78 0.78 6.11
CA SER A 95 3.56 2.01 6.24
C SER A 95 4.30 2.27 4.93
N LEU A 96 4.17 3.49 4.43
CA LEU A 96 4.70 3.86 3.12
C LEU A 96 6.22 3.97 3.28
N GLU A 97 6.60 4.64 4.36
CA GLU A 97 7.94 5.02 4.78
C GLU A 97 8.71 3.78 5.26
N LYS A 98 8.15 3.01 6.20
CA LYS A 98 8.89 1.90 6.85
C LYS A 98 8.84 0.59 6.08
N ARG A 99 7.91 0.42 5.14
CA ARG A 99 7.71 -0.86 4.43
C ARG A 99 7.64 -0.72 2.92
N VAL A 100 6.80 0.17 2.40
CA VAL A 100 6.59 0.23 0.94
C VAL A 100 7.83 0.76 0.23
N ILE A 101 8.31 1.95 0.58
CA ILE A 101 9.45 2.61 -0.05
C ILE A 101 10.71 1.71 -0.02
N PRO A 102 11.16 1.18 1.13
CA PRO A 102 12.38 0.38 1.18
C PRO A 102 12.29 -0.87 0.31
N ARG A 103 11.13 -1.54 0.31
CA ARG A 103 10.94 -2.77 -0.47
C ARG A 103 10.82 -2.48 -1.96
N ALA A 104 10.21 -1.37 -2.34
CA ALA A 104 10.10 -0.93 -3.73
C ALA A 104 11.48 -0.67 -4.36
N PHE A 105 12.35 0.05 -3.65
CA PHE A 105 13.72 0.32 -4.13
C PHE A 105 14.57 -0.95 -4.23
N VAL A 106 14.42 -1.90 -3.30
CA VAL A 106 15.06 -3.22 -3.41
C VAL A 106 14.61 -3.94 -4.68
N LEU A 107 13.30 -3.96 -4.97
CA LEU A 107 12.78 -4.63 -6.18
C LEU A 107 13.29 -3.96 -7.46
N GLN A 108 13.31 -2.63 -7.53
CA GLN A 108 13.89 -1.90 -8.67
C GLN A 108 15.37 -2.22 -8.86
N PHE A 109 16.15 -2.28 -7.78
CA PHE A 109 17.56 -2.65 -7.86
C PHE A 109 17.72 -4.05 -8.44
N LEU A 110 16.98 -5.03 -7.91
CA LEU A 110 17.01 -6.41 -8.41
C LEU A 110 16.62 -6.51 -9.88
N GLU A 111 15.60 -5.78 -10.31
CA GLU A 111 15.16 -5.72 -11.71
C GLU A 111 16.26 -5.12 -12.60
N SER A 112 16.89 -4.02 -12.18
CA SER A 112 18.02 -3.40 -12.91
C SER A 112 19.24 -4.32 -13.06
N LYS A 113 19.38 -5.31 -12.17
CA LYS A 113 20.42 -6.34 -12.22
C LYS A 113 19.99 -7.60 -12.97
N GLY A 114 18.74 -7.65 -13.45
CA GLY A 114 18.16 -8.84 -14.09
C GLY A 114 17.90 -10.01 -13.15
N LEU A 115 17.94 -9.79 -11.82
CA LEU A 115 17.75 -10.81 -10.79
C LEU A 115 16.28 -11.15 -10.54
N ILE A 116 15.38 -10.27 -10.97
CA ILE A 116 13.94 -10.50 -11.07
C ILE A 116 13.43 -9.97 -12.42
N LYS A 117 12.29 -10.49 -12.87
CA LYS A 117 11.70 -10.12 -14.17
C LYS A 117 10.94 -8.79 -14.16
N ASP A 118 10.33 -8.45 -13.02
CA ASP A 118 9.45 -7.30 -12.89
C ASP A 118 9.50 -6.78 -11.44
N ALA A 119 9.75 -5.50 -11.24
CA ALA A 119 9.68 -4.86 -9.92
C ALA A 119 8.23 -4.61 -9.46
N LYS A 120 7.23 -4.73 -10.35
CA LYS A 120 5.81 -4.50 -10.07
C LYS A 120 5.12 -5.67 -9.35
N LEU A 121 5.83 -6.30 -8.42
CA LEU A 121 5.37 -7.46 -7.65
C LEU A 121 4.71 -7.03 -6.34
N VAL A 122 3.52 -7.56 -6.06
CA VAL A 122 2.78 -7.23 -4.83
C VAL A 122 3.19 -8.12 -3.65
N THR A 123 3.59 -9.36 -3.93
CA THR A 123 3.95 -10.37 -2.91
C THR A 123 5.00 -9.88 -1.91
N PRO A 124 6.10 -9.20 -2.31
CA PRO A 124 7.12 -8.73 -1.37
C PRO A 124 6.58 -7.78 -0.29
N TYR A 125 5.57 -6.96 -0.59
CA TYR A 125 4.96 -6.03 0.37
C TYR A 125 4.13 -6.74 1.45
N LYS A 126 3.62 -7.94 1.16
CA LYS A 126 2.81 -8.76 2.09
C LYS A 126 3.65 -9.60 3.06
N LEU A 127 4.94 -9.80 2.77
CA LEU A 127 5.81 -10.65 3.57
C LEU A 127 6.11 -10.03 4.95
N SER A 128 6.38 -10.90 5.93
CA SER A 128 7.03 -10.46 7.17
C SER A 128 8.40 -9.84 6.86
N GLU A 129 8.92 -9.07 7.82
CA GLU A 129 10.25 -8.45 7.69
C GLU A 129 11.34 -9.50 7.44
N SER A 130 11.38 -10.54 8.26
CA SER A 130 12.37 -11.62 8.16
C SER A 130 12.29 -12.36 6.82
N LEU A 131 11.08 -12.63 6.31
CA LEU A 131 10.91 -13.30 5.03
C LEU A 131 11.28 -12.40 3.86
N PHE A 132 10.97 -11.10 3.92
CA PHE A 132 11.38 -10.15 2.90
C PHE A 132 12.91 -10.08 2.81
N VAL A 133 13.58 -9.84 3.94
CA VAL A 133 15.05 -9.75 4.01
C VAL A 133 15.68 -11.04 3.49
N LYS A 134 15.21 -12.21 3.95
CA LYS A 134 15.74 -13.50 3.50
C LYS A 134 15.59 -13.72 1.98
N ARG A 135 14.47 -13.30 1.38
CA ARG A 135 14.11 -13.64 -0.02
C ARG A 135 14.47 -12.58 -1.06
N TYR A 136 14.72 -11.34 -0.64
CA TYR A 136 14.95 -10.23 -1.57
C TYR A 136 16.20 -9.42 -1.23
N VAL A 137 16.81 -9.65 -0.07
CA VAL A 137 18.01 -8.93 0.34
C VAL A 137 19.20 -9.89 0.43
N THR A 138 19.10 -10.96 1.24
CA THR A 138 20.27 -11.80 1.55
C THR A 138 20.45 -13.02 0.64
N CYS A 139 19.47 -13.38 -0.19
CA CYS A 139 19.58 -14.53 -1.09
C CYS A 139 20.47 -14.28 -2.32
N TYR A 140 20.76 -13.01 -2.62
CA TYR A 140 21.62 -12.59 -3.73
C TYR A 140 23.01 -12.32 -3.17
N LYS A 141 23.86 -13.35 -3.13
CA LYS A 141 25.13 -13.31 -2.37
C LYS A 141 26.05 -12.16 -2.78
N ASP A 142 26.14 -11.88 -4.08
CA ASP A 142 27.04 -10.87 -4.62
C ASP A 142 26.52 -9.45 -4.35
N GLU A 143 25.21 -9.27 -4.30
CA GLU A 143 24.54 -7.98 -4.07
C GLU A 143 24.11 -7.76 -2.62
N ALA A 144 24.20 -8.76 -1.74
CA ALA A 144 23.58 -8.76 -0.42
C ALA A 144 23.96 -7.54 0.44
N SER A 145 25.25 -7.17 0.45
CA SER A 145 25.74 -6.01 1.19
C SER A 145 25.15 -4.69 0.67
N GLN A 146 25.05 -4.55 -0.66
CA GLN A 146 24.49 -3.35 -1.29
C GLN A 146 22.97 -3.27 -1.09
N LEU A 147 22.26 -4.40 -1.24
CA LEU A 147 20.83 -4.51 -1.00
C LEU A 147 20.47 -4.20 0.45
N LEU A 148 21.25 -4.71 1.41
CA LEU A 148 21.02 -4.45 2.84
C LEU A 148 21.21 -2.97 3.15
N LYS A 149 22.29 -2.36 2.65
CA LYS A 149 22.52 -0.93 2.80
C LYS A 149 21.39 -0.09 2.20
N LEU A 150 21.00 -0.38 0.96
CA LEU A 150 19.87 0.30 0.30
C LEU A 150 18.58 0.17 1.12
N TYR A 151 18.30 -1.04 1.64
CA TYR A 151 17.10 -1.30 2.42
C TYR A 151 17.05 -0.49 3.71
N GLU A 152 18.15 -0.44 4.47
CA GLU A 152 18.22 0.33 5.72
C GLU A 152 18.26 1.83 5.46
N ASP A 153 19.01 2.31 4.47
CA ASP A 153 19.05 3.74 4.09
C ASP A 153 17.64 4.28 3.78
N LYS A 154 16.83 3.49 3.05
CA LYS A 154 15.45 3.88 2.72
C LYS A 154 14.49 3.80 3.92
N LYS A 155 14.78 2.98 4.93
CA LYS A 155 14.04 2.96 6.21
C LYS A 155 14.41 4.14 7.11
N ASP A 156 15.65 4.62 7.04
CA ASP A 156 16.13 5.70 7.89
C ASP A 156 15.80 7.10 7.37
N VAL A 157 15.86 7.33 6.05
CA VAL A 157 15.33 8.58 5.44
C VAL A 157 13.86 8.79 5.86
N SER A 158 13.11 7.70 5.86
CA SER A 158 11.73 7.61 6.33
C SER A 158 11.54 7.96 7.82
N ASN A 159 12.54 7.69 8.67
CA ASN A 159 12.52 8.04 10.09
C ASN A 159 12.91 9.51 10.35
N ASN A 160 13.78 10.09 9.52
CA ASN A 160 14.29 11.46 9.70
C ASN A 160 13.28 12.53 9.24
N VAL A 161 12.52 12.28 8.17
CA VAL A 161 11.43 13.18 7.73
C VAL A 161 10.35 13.36 8.82
N LEU A 162 10.09 12.33 9.63
CA LEU A 162 9.16 12.41 10.77
C LEU A 162 9.69 13.25 11.94
N LYS A 163 11.02 13.35 12.11
CA LYS A 163 11.62 14.18 13.17
C LYS A 163 11.63 15.66 12.80
N GLU A 164 11.70 15.99 11.51
CA GLU A 164 11.70 17.39 11.06
C GLU A 164 10.29 17.98 10.94
N GLY A 165 9.26 17.16 10.68
CA GLY A 165 7.85 17.59 10.70
C GLY A 165 7.24 17.73 12.11
N LEU A 166 8.03 17.57 13.16
CA LEU A 166 7.62 17.63 14.58
C LEU A 166 8.46 18.65 15.39
N ARG A 167 9.19 19.57 14.74
CA ARG A 167 9.73 20.73 15.46
C ARG A 167 8.58 21.69 15.79
N PRO A 168 8.50 22.24 17.02
CA PRO A 168 7.41 23.12 17.45
C PRO A 168 7.23 24.32 16.53
#